data_AF-A0A1M3KTL7-F1
#
_entry.id   AF-A0A1M3KTL7-F1
#
_cell.length_a   1.000
_cell.length_b   1.000
_cell.length_c   1.000
_cell.angle_alpha   90.00
_cell.angle_beta   90.00
_cell.angle_gamma   90.00
#
_symmetry.space_group_name_H-M   'P 1'
#
loop_
_entity.id
_entity.type
_entity.pdbx_description
1 polymer ?
#
loop_
_entity_poly.entity_id
_entity_poly.type
_entity_poly.pdbx_seq_one_letter_code
_entity_poly.pdbx_strand_id
1 'polypeptide(L)'
;MNVTGKPLERLSLAGRSIAVIGALMVAAWPVAAGLNPALLAPLLPPGVTVEGALRWAALGASLVPGVLFLGAMIEAFRLFGLLGRGEAFSTAMPRSLERLALWALASAIAGVVTPTLIGLIATADAAEGQRQLLIRFGSGEITGLIVALLLLAFGRVMREAMRVARENREFV
;
A
#
# COMPACT_ATOMS: atom_id res chain seq x y z
N MET A 1 9.20 -26.97 28.51
CA MET A 1 7.77 -26.70 28.25
C MET A 1 7.68 -25.82 27.01
N ASN A 2 7.56 -26.44 25.82
CA ASN A 2 7.79 -25.81 24.51
C ASN A 2 6.54 -25.91 23.62
N VAL A 3 5.44 -25.30 24.06
CA VAL A 3 4.12 -25.40 23.39
C VAL A 3 3.69 -24.06 22.74
N THR A 4 4.46 -22.98 22.92
CA THR A 4 4.08 -21.62 22.45
C THR A 4 4.65 -21.20 21.09
N GLY A 5 5.55 -21.96 20.47
CA GLY A 5 6.21 -21.58 19.20
C GLY A 5 5.41 -21.87 17.91
N LYS A 6 4.75 -23.03 17.82
CA LYS A 6 4.03 -23.49 16.61
C LYS A 6 2.92 -22.55 16.10
N PRO A 7 2.10 -21.89 16.95
CA PRO A 7 1.02 -21.03 16.43
C PRO A 7 1.56 -19.73 15.81
N LEU A 8 2.63 -19.16 16.37
CA LEU A 8 3.25 -17.92 15.86
C LEU A 8 3.95 -18.13 14.52
N GLU A 9 4.59 -19.29 14.35
CA GLU A 9 5.22 -19.69 13.09
C GLU A 9 4.19 -19.83 11.95
N ARG A 10 3.05 -20.48 12.21
CA ARG A 10 1.95 -20.61 11.23
C ARG A 10 1.37 -19.26 10.85
N LEU A 11 1.18 -18.37 11.83
CA LEU A 11 0.66 -17.02 11.58
C LEU A 11 1.64 -16.18 10.75
N SER A 12 2.94 -16.29 11.04
CA SER A 12 4.00 -15.66 10.24
C SER A 12 4.00 -16.17 8.80
N LEU A 13 3.93 -17.49 8.61
CA LEU A 13 3.90 -18.09 7.28
C LEU A 13 2.67 -17.64 6.49
N ALA A 14 1.48 -17.70 7.11
CA ALA A 14 0.24 -17.24 6.49
C ALA A 14 0.33 -15.76 6.07
N GLY A 15 0.77 -14.88 6.96
CA GLY A 15 0.92 -13.45 6.68
C GLY A 15 1.92 -13.15 5.57
N ARG A 16 3.06 -13.86 5.55
CA ARG A 16 4.07 -13.74 4.49
C ARG A 16 3.56 -14.24 3.14
N SER A 17 2.83 -15.36 3.12
CA SER A 17 2.21 -15.88 1.90
C SER A 17 1.18 -14.91 1.33
N ILE A 18 0.33 -14.31 2.18
CA ILE A 18 -0.63 -13.28 1.75
C ILE A 18 0.11 -12.08 1.14
N ALA A 19 1.17 -11.60 1.80
CA ALA A 19 1.96 -10.48 1.28
C ALA A 19 2.61 -10.79 -0.08
N VAL A 20 3.15 -12.00 -0.26
CA VAL A 20 3.75 -12.43 -1.54
C VAL A 20 2.68 -12.54 -2.63
N ILE A 21 1.54 -13.17 -2.34
CA ILE A 21 0.43 -13.31 -3.30
C ILE A 21 -0.07 -11.93 -3.73
N GLY A 22 -0.28 -11.03 -2.78
CA GLY A 22 -0.67 -9.64 -3.06
C GLY A 22 0.35 -8.91 -3.92
N ALA A 23 1.64 -9.06 -3.62
CA ALA A 23 2.71 -8.46 -4.42
C ALA A 23 2.75 -9.01 -5.85
N LEU A 24 2.60 -10.33 -6.02
CA LEU A 24 2.56 -10.97 -7.34
C LEU A 24 1.35 -10.52 -8.16
N MET A 25 0.17 -10.41 -7.54
CA MET A 25 -1.02 -9.90 -8.21
C MET A 25 -0.80 -8.49 -8.78
N VAL A 26 -0.22 -7.59 -8.00
CA VAL A 26 0.05 -6.21 -8.44
C VAL A 26 1.18 -6.15 -9.45
N ALA A 27 2.24 -6.96 -9.29
CA ALA A 27 3.33 -7.02 -10.25
C ALA A 27 2.91 -7.58 -11.62
N ALA A 28 1.86 -8.42 -11.67
CA ALA A 28 1.31 -8.94 -12.92
C ALA A 28 0.52 -7.88 -13.72
N TRP A 29 0.01 -6.84 -13.05
CA TRP A 29 -0.78 -5.77 -13.67
C TRP A 29 -0.10 -5.08 -14.87
N PRO A 30 1.14 -4.55 -14.77
CA PRO A 30 1.81 -3.91 -15.91
C PRO A 30 2.01 -4.85 -17.10
N VAL A 31 2.28 -6.13 -16.85
CA VAL A 31 2.42 -7.14 -17.91
C VAL A 31 1.07 -7.35 -18.60
N ALA A 32 -0.01 -7.51 -17.84
CA ALA A 32 -1.36 -7.65 -18.38
C ALA A 32 -1.80 -6.41 -19.17
N ALA A 33 -1.54 -5.20 -18.65
CA ALA A 33 -1.88 -3.94 -19.31
C ALA A 33 -1.05 -3.70 -20.59
N GLY A 34 0.19 -4.20 -20.63
CA GLY A 34 1.01 -4.20 -21.85
C GLY A 34 0.47 -5.13 -22.93
N LEU A 35 -0.05 -6.30 -22.54
CA LEU A 35 -0.64 -7.29 -23.46
C LEU A 35 -2.04 -6.89 -23.94
N ASN A 36 -2.85 -6.28 -23.07
CA ASN A 36 -4.22 -5.86 -23.39
C ASN A 36 -4.46 -4.39 -23.02
N PRO A 37 -4.40 -3.47 -24.01
CA PRO A 37 -4.60 -2.05 -23.75
C PRO A 37 -6.02 -1.69 -23.31
N ALA A 38 -7.02 -2.56 -23.52
CA ALA A 38 -8.38 -2.33 -23.04
C ALA A 38 -8.46 -2.33 -21.50
N LEU A 39 -7.47 -2.89 -20.80
CA LEU A 39 -7.37 -2.83 -19.34
C LEU A 39 -7.08 -1.42 -18.80
N LEU A 40 -6.63 -0.51 -19.66
CA LEU A 40 -6.45 0.91 -19.31
C LEU A 40 -7.75 1.70 -19.45
N ALA A 41 -8.75 1.21 -20.19
CA ALA A 41 -10.01 1.91 -20.41
C ALA A 41 -10.74 2.32 -19.12
N PRO A 42 -10.78 1.50 -18.05
CA PRO A 42 -11.38 1.90 -16.77
C PRO A 42 -10.62 3.01 -16.03
N LEU A 43 -9.34 3.24 -16.37
CA LEU A 43 -8.51 4.28 -15.77
C LEU A 43 -8.65 5.62 -16.48
N LEU A 44 -9.21 5.62 -17.69
CA LEU A 44 -9.35 6.80 -18.53
C LEU A 44 -10.72 7.48 -18.29
N PRO A 45 -10.79 8.81 -18.43
CA PRO A 45 -12.08 9.49 -18.47
C PRO A 45 -12.96 8.94 -19.61
N PRO A 46 -14.28 8.87 -19.42
CA PRO A 46 -15.19 8.33 -20.44
C PRO A 46 -15.09 9.13 -21.73
N GLY A 47 -14.94 8.43 -22.86
CA GLY A 47 -14.83 9.04 -24.19
C GLY A 47 -13.43 9.56 -24.55
N VAL A 48 -12.42 9.40 -23.69
CA VAL A 48 -11.04 9.81 -23.96
C VAL A 48 -10.20 8.61 -24.36
N THR A 49 -9.59 8.67 -25.55
CA THR A 49 -8.55 7.74 -25.99
C THR A 49 -7.18 8.39 -25.79
N VAL A 50 -6.19 7.60 -25.37
CA VAL A 50 -4.82 8.09 -25.18
C VAL A 50 -3.93 7.42 -26.20
N GLU A 51 -3.41 8.20 -27.14
CA GLU A 51 -2.56 7.74 -28.23
C GLU A 51 -1.13 8.28 -28.08
N GLY A 52 -0.19 7.68 -28.81
CA GLY A 52 1.19 8.17 -28.90
C GLY A 52 1.97 8.19 -27.57
N ALA A 53 2.75 9.26 -27.35
CA ALA A 53 3.63 9.41 -26.19
C ALA A 53 2.88 9.56 -24.86
N LEU A 54 1.67 10.12 -24.90
CA LEU A 54 0.82 10.39 -23.75
C LEU A 54 0.34 9.10 -23.06
N ARG A 55 0.24 8.01 -23.83
CA ARG A 55 -0.08 6.66 -23.33
C ARG A 55 0.97 6.16 -22.35
N TRP A 56 2.25 6.37 -22.66
CA TRP A 56 3.34 5.92 -21.79
C TRP A 56 3.41 6.73 -20.50
N ALA A 57 3.07 8.02 -20.57
CA ALA A 57 2.93 8.87 -19.39
C ALA A 57 1.77 8.41 -18.50
N ALA A 58 0.60 8.12 -19.09
CA ALA A 58 -0.58 7.60 -18.36
C ALA A 58 -0.30 6.21 -17.74
N LEU A 59 0.38 5.33 -18.49
CA LEU A 59 0.82 4.04 -17.97
C LEU A 59 1.79 4.21 -16.80
N GLY A 60 2.79 5.09 -16.93
CA GLY A 60 3.73 5.39 -15.85
C GLY A 60 3.04 5.92 -14.59
N ALA A 61 2.08 6.84 -14.73
CA ALA A 61 1.27 7.33 -13.63
C ALA A 61 0.45 6.22 -12.97
N SER A 62 -0.10 5.28 -13.76
CA SER A 62 -0.88 4.15 -13.24
C SER A 62 -0.07 3.16 -12.38
N LEU A 63 1.26 3.17 -12.49
CA LEU A 63 2.12 2.30 -11.68
C LEU A 63 2.32 2.81 -10.25
N VAL A 64 2.08 4.10 -9.99
CA VAL A 64 2.36 4.74 -8.69
C VAL A 64 1.61 4.03 -7.54
N PRO A 65 0.29 3.80 -7.59
CA PRO A 65 -0.41 3.04 -6.55
C PRO A 65 0.12 1.61 -6.40
N GLY A 66 0.50 0.97 -7.51
CA GLY A 66 1.06 -0.38 -7.49
C GLY A 66 2.39 -0.47 -6.75
N VAL A 67 3.30 0.48 -7.00
CA VAL A 67 4.60 0.55 -6.31
C VAL A 67 4.42 0.81 -4.81
N LEU A 68 3.51 1.71 -4.43
CA LEU A 68 3.20 1.98 -3.02
C LEU A 68 2.63 0.75 -2.31
N PHE A 69 1.72 0.03 -2.99
CA PHE A 69 1.17 -1.23 -2.48
C PHE A 69 2.25 -2.30 -2.32
N LEU A 70 3.18 -2.43 -3.28
CA LEU A 70 4.33 -3.34 -3.16
C LEU A 70 5.21 -2.98 -1.95
N GLY A 71 5.44 -1.68 -1.71
CA GLY A 71 6.10 -1.19 -0.50
C GLY A 71 5.40 -1.65 0.78
N ALA A 72 4.06 -1.53 0.81
CA ALA A 72 3.24 -2.02 1.93
C ALA A 72 3.38 -3.54 2.12
N MET A 73 3.32 -4.33 1.04
CA MET A 73 3.46 -5.80 1.11
C MET A 73 4.84 -6.23 1.59
N ILE A 74 5.92 -5.57 1.14
CA ILE A 74 7.28 -5.83 1.62
C ILE A 74 7.37 -5.56 3.13
N GLU A 75 6.79 -4.46 3.60
CA GLU A 75 6.82 -4.14 5.03
C GLU A 75 5.93 -5.09 5.84
N ALA A 76 4.77 -5.49 5.33
CA ALA A 76 3.93 -6.52 5.93
C ALA A 76 4.66 -7.87 6.03
N PHE A 77 5.39 -8.28 4.98
CA PHE A 77 6.22 -9.48 4.99
C PHE A 77 7.29 -9.44 6.10
N ARG A 78 7.94 -8.28 6.28
CA ARG A 78 8.91 -8.07 7.37
C ARG A 78 8.24 -8.14 8.73
N LEU A 79 7.10 -7.49 8.89
CA LEU A 79 6.31 -7.47 10.12
C LEU A 79 5.92 -8.89 10.56
N PHE A 80 5.35 -9.68 9.65
CA PHE A 80 5.02 -11.07 9.94
C PHE A 80 6.28 -11.93 10.15
N GLY A 81 7.39 -11.61 9.48
CA GLY A 81 8.69 -12.24 9.74
C GLY A 81 9.18 -12.04 11.18
N LEU A 82 9.01 -10.84 11.76
CA LEU A 82 9.34 -10.57 13.16
C LEU A 82 8.52 -11.46 14.11
N LEU A 83 7.23 -11.65 13.81
CA LEU A 83 6.36 -12.49 14.62
C LEU A 83 6.79 -13.96 14.61
N GLY A 84 7.19 -14.48 13.44
CA GLY A 84 7.66 -15.87 13.30
C GLY A 84 8.98 -16.14 14.02
N ARG A 85 9.84 -15.12 14.18
CA ARG A 85 11.08 -15.22 14.97
C ARG A 85 10.86 -15.04 16.48
N GLY A 86 9.62 -14.80 16.92
CA GLY A 86 9.34 -14.48 18.32
C GLY A 86 9.76 -13.06 18.75
N GLU A 87 10.09 -12.19 17.80
CA GLU A 87 10.54 -10.80 18.03
C GLU A 87 9.37 -9.81 18.12
N ALA A 88 8.21 -10.28 18.60
CA ALA A 88 6.98 -9.48 18.68
C ALA A 88 7.12 -8.24 19.57
N PHE A 89 7.88 -8.36 20.67
CA PHE A 89 8.18 -7.28 21.62
C PHE A 89 9.58 -6.69 21.42
N SER A 90 10.01 -6.57 20.17
CA SER A 90 11.26 -5.89 19.80
C SER A 90 11.01 -4.43 19.44
N THR A 91 12.06 -3.60 19.50
CA THR A 91 12.02 -2.22 18.99
C THR A 91 11.76 -2.13 17.48
N ALA A 92 11.92 -3.24 16.74
CA ALA A 92 11.67 -3.32 15.31
C ALA A 92 10.17 -3.43 14.96
N MET A 93 9.37 -4.10 15.80
CA MET A 93 7.95 -4.33 15.51
C MET A 93 7.13 -3.03 15.44
N PRO A 94 7.21 -2.07 16.38
CA PRO A 94 6.46 -0.83 16.26
C PRO A 94 6.96 0.04 15.11
N ARG A 95 8.26 0.01 14.80
CA ARG A 95 8.80 0.69 13.61
C ARG A 95 8.22 0.10 12.33
N SER A 96 8.07 -1.22 12.25
CA SER A 96 7.49 -1.87 11.07
C SER A 96 6.00 -1.53 10.91
N LEU A 97 5.24 -1.49 12.01
CA LEU A 97 3.85 -1.01 12.00
C LEU A 97 3.73 0.44 11.51
N GLU A 98 4.57 1.35 11.99
CA GLU A 98 4.57 2.75 11.54
C GLU A 98 4.96 2.89 10.08
N ARG A 99 5.94 2.11 9.59
CA ARG A 99 6.29 2.10 8.17
C ARG A 99 5.15 1.56 7.31
N LEU A 100 4.49 0.48 7.75
CA LEU A 100 3.32 -0.06 7.07
C LEU A 100 2.18 0.97 7.03
N ALA A 101 1.98 1.73 8.12
CA ALA A 101 1.04 2.85 8.17
C ALA A 101 1.39 3.95 7.15
N LEU A 102 2.66 4.32 7.03
CA LEU A 102 3.10 5.32 6.04
C LEU A 102 2.87 4.85 4.61
N TRP A 103 3.13 3.57 4.30
CA TRP A 103 2.80 2.99 2.99
C TRP A 103 1.31 2.99 2.71
N ALA A 104 0.48 2.61 3.69
CA ALA A 104 -0.97 2.64 3.57
C ALA A 104 -1.51 4.06 3.36
N LEU A 105 -0.97 5.04 4.11
CA LEU A 105 -1.30 6.46 3.95
C LEU A 105 -0.95 6.98 2.56
N ALA A 106 0.28 6.72 2.10
CA ALA A 106 0.72 7.09 0.77
C ALA A 106 -0.18 6.44 -0.31
N SER A 107 -0.57 5.18 -0.13
CA SER A 107 -1.46 4.48 -1.06
C SER A 107 -2.86 5.11 -1.11
N ALA A 108 -3.42 5.52 0.04
CA ALA A 108 -4.71 6.21 0.09
C ALA A 108 -4.66 7.57 -0.64
N ILE A 109 -3.59 8.34 -0.42
CA ILE A 109 -3.36 9.62 -1.13
C ILE A 109 -3.23 9.37 -2.64
N ALA A 110 -2.45 8.37 -3.03
CA ALA A 110 -2.28 8.00 -4.43
C ALA A 110 -3.60 7.56 -5.09
N GLY A 111 -4.54 6.97 -4.34
CA GLY A 111 -5.87 6.63 -4.82
C GLY A 111 -6.69 7.83 -5.32
N VAL A 112 -6.49 9.02 -4.72
CA VAL A 112 -7.14 10.27 -5.14
C VAL A 112 -6.32 10.98 -6.22
N VAL A 113 -5.00 11.06 -6.04
CA VAL A 113 -4.11 11.85 -6.89
C VAL A 113 -3.92 11.20 -8.26
N THR A 114 -3.78 9.87 -8.32
CA THR A 114 -3.43 9.15 -9.56
C THR A 114 -4.52 9.26 -10.63
N PRO A 115 -5.82 9.00 -10.35
CA PRO A 115 -6.87 9.16 -11.35
C PRO A 115 -6.97 10.60 -11.88
N THR A 116 -6.74 11.58 -10.99
CA THR A 116 -6.73 13.00 -11.35
C THR A 116 -5.59 13.31 -12.32
N LEU A 117 -4.37 12.84 -12.02
CA LEU A 117 -3.21 12.99 -12.90
C LEU A 117 -3.41 12.28 -14.24
N ILE A 118 -3.93 11.05 -14.24
CA ILE A 118 -4.20 10.31 -15.48
C ILE A 118 -5.22 11.05 -16.35
N GLY A 119 -6.29 11.61 -15.76
CA GLY A 119 -7.28 12.40 -16.50
C GLY A 119 -6.69 13.68 -17.11
N LEU A 120 -5.83 14.38 -16.37
CA LEU A 120 -5.13 15.57 -16.87
C LEU A 120 -4.15 15.23 -17.99
N ILE A 121 -3.37 14.15 -17.82
CA ILE A 121 -2.47 13.65 -18.87
C ILE A 121 -3.30 13.30 -20.10
N ALA A 122 -4.35 12.49 -19.95
CA ALA A 122 -5.18 12.02 -21.06
C ALA A 122 -5.88 13.14 -21.83
N THR A 123 -6.17 14.28 -21.19
CA THR A 123 -6.85 15.42 -21.82
C THR A 123 -5.92 16.61 -22.11
N ALA A 124 -4.60 16.44 -21.99
CA ALA A 124 -3.63 17.51 -22.20
C ALA A 124 -3.67 18.08 -23.63
N ASP A 125 -3.82 17.20 -24.62
CA ASP A 125 -3.92 17.56 -26.06
C ASP A 125 -5.36 17.85 -26.51
N ALA A 126 -6.33 17.80 -25.60
CA ALA A 126 -7.71 18.12 -25.92
C ALA A 126 -7.89 19.62 -26.17
N ALA A 127 -8.80 19.98 -27.08
CA ALA A 127 -9.12 21.37 -27.41
C ALA A 127 -9.57 22.16 -26.17
N GLU A 128 -9.44 23.50 -26.21
CA GLU A 128 -9.93 24.36 -25.13
C GLU A 128 -11.43 24.08 -24.87
N GLY A 129 -11.77 23.75 -23.62
CA GLY A 129 -13.12 23.31 -23.23
C GLY A 129 -13.35 21.79 -23.16
N GLN A 130 -12.44 20.96 -23.67
CA GLN A 130 -12.49 19.49 -23.58
C GLN A 130 -11.55 18.89 -22.51
N ARG A 131 -10.82 19.74 -21.78
CA ARG A 131 -9.98 19.33 -20.65
C ARG A 131 -10.85 18.91 -19.47
N GLN A 132 -10.65 17.69 -18.99
CA GLN A 132 -11.45 17.14 -17.90
C GLN A 132 -10.60 17.01 -16.64
N LEU A 133 -11.04 17.65 -15.55
CA LEU A 133 -10.51 17.41 -14.22
C LEU A 133 -11.39 16.37 -13.53
N LEU A 134 -10.90 15.14 -13.44
CA LEU A 134 -11.57 14.07 -12.71
C LEU A 134 -11.03 13.98 -11.30
N ILE A 135 -11.82 14.37 -10.31
CA ILE A 135 -11.49 14.12 -8.90
C ILE A 135 -12.38 12.99 -8.40
N ARG A 136 -11.78 11.88 -8.01
CA ARG A 136 -12.49 10.70 -7.52
C ARG A 136 -12.26 10.55 -6.02
N PHE A 137 -13.35 10.58 -5.26
CA PHE A 137 -13.38 10.22 -3.86
C PHE A 137 -14.25 8.98 -3.69
N GLY A 138 -13.67 7.91 -3.15
CA GLY A 138 -14.38 6.68 -2.86
C GLY A 138 -14.27 6.31 -1.39
N SER A 139 -15.06 5.30 -1.00
CA SER A 139 -14.97 4.68 0.32
C SER A 139 -13.62 4.00 0.54
N GLY A 140 -12.99 3.50 -0.52
CA GLY A 140 -11.69 2.81 -0.46
C GLY A 140 -10.57 3.69 0.08
N GLU A 141 -10.48 4.95 -0.35
CA GLU A 141 -9.47 5.89 0.11
C GLU A 141 -9.68 6.28 1.58
N ILE A 142 -10.94 6.44 1.99
CA ILE A 142 -11.32 6.71 3.38
C ILE A 142 -10.96 5.51 4.27
N THR A 143 -11.32 4.29 3.87
CA THR A 143 -10.96 3.07 4.59
C THR A 143 -9.45 2.91 4.69
N GLY A 144 -8.72 3.17 3.60
CA GLY A 144 -7.25 3.13 3.59
C GLY A 144 -6.64 4.13 4.58
N LEU A 145 -7.16 5.36 4.63
CA LEU A 145 -6.73 6.39 5.58
C LEU A 145 -6.97 5.95 7.03
N ILE A 146 -8.16 5.41 7.32
CA ILE A 146 -8.49 4.89 8.66
C ILE A 146 -7.52 3.77 9.05
N VAL A 147 -7.29 2.80 8.17
CA VAL A 147 -6.34 1.69 8.41
C VAL A 147 -4.94 2.23 8.69
N ALA A 148 -4.47 3.19 7.90
CA ALA A 148 -3.16 3.81 8.10
C ALA A 148 -3.06 4.48 9.48
N LEU A 149 -4.07 5.27 9.87
CA LEU A 149 -4.09 5.93 11.18
C LEU A 149 -4.12 4.92 12.34
N LEU A 150 -4.89 3.84 12.22
CA LEU A 150 -4.94 2.78 13.21
C LEU A 150 -3.59 2.07 13.35
N LEU A 151 -2.94 1.71 12.25
CA LEU A 151 -1.61 1.09 12.27
C LEU A 151 -0.56 2.01 12.93
N LEU A 152 -0.61 3.31 12.61
CA LEU A 152 0.26 4.31 13.22
C LEU A 152 0.02 4.41 14.74
N ALA A 153 -1.25 4.45 15.15
CA ALA A 153 -1.63 4.45 16.56
C ALA A 153 -1.12 3.20 17.29
N PHE A 154 -1.30 2.00 16.70
CA PHE A 154 -0.80 0.76 17.28
C PHE A 154 0.72 0.74 17.40
N GLY A 155 1.45 1.22 16.39
CA GLY A 155 2.91 1.37 16.47
C GLY A 155 3.33 2.25 17.64
N ARG A 156 2.65 3.38 17.86
CA ARG A 156 2.94 4.28 18.99
C ARG A 156 2.59 3.66 20.34
N VAL A 157 1.40 3.06 20.47
CA VAL A 157 0.96 2.39 21.71
C VAL A 157 1.93 1.28 22.10
N MET A 158 2.38 0.47 21.14
CA MET A 158 3.28 -0.62 21.43
C MET A 158 4.70 -0.15 21.77
N ARG A 159 5.17 0.95 21.17
CA ARG A 159 6.41 1.62 21.59
C ARG A 159 6.33 2.04 23.06
N GLU A 160 5.20 2.63 23.44
CA GLU A 160 4.99 3.11 24.80
C GLU A 160 4.89 1.97 25.81
N ALA A 161 4.17 0.89 25.47
CA ALA A 161 4.11 -0.32 26.28
C ALA A 161 5.51 -0.91 26.54
N MET A 162 6.38 -0.91 25.54
CA MET A 162 7.76 -1.37 25.70
C MET A 162 8.62 -0.42 26.56
N ARG A 163 8.37 0.90 26.52
CA ARG A 163 9.04 1.88 27.39
C ARG A 163 8.68 1.62 28.85
N VAL A 164 7.39 1.52 29.15
CA VAL A 164 6.88 1.22 30.50
C VAL A 164 7.40 -0.14 31.00
N ALA A 165 7.42 -1.16 30.14
CA ALA A 165 7.95 -2.48 30.51
C ALA A 165 9.47 -2.47 30.79
N ARG A 166 10.22 -1.55 30.17
CA ARG A 166 11.65 -1.38 30.45
C ARG A 166 11.85 -0.67 31.79
N GLU A 167 11.13 0.41 32.03
CA GLU A 167 11.19 1.16 33.31
C GLU A 167 10.86 0.24 34.50
N ASN A 168 9.80 -0.58 34.40
CA ASN A 168 9.43 -1.53 35.46
C ASN A 168 10.51 -2.58 35.76
N ARG A 169 11.43 -2.88 34.82
CA ARG A 169 12.55 -3.81 35.05
C ARG A 169 13.75 -3.13 35.71
N GLU A 170 13.84 -1.81 35.68
CA GLU A 170 14.90 -1.05 36.33
C GLU A 170 14.59 -0.80 37.82
N PHE A 171 13.32 -0.95 38.24
CA PHE A 171 12.88 -0.77 39.63
C PHE A 171 12.88 -2.06 40.49
N VAL A 172 13.19 -3.24 39.92
CA VAL A 172 13.28 -4.53 40.63
C VAL A 172 14.74 -4.97 40.69
#